data_AF-A0A950USU0-F1
#
_entry.id   AF-A0A950USU0-F1
#
_cell.length_a   1.000
_cell.length_b   1.000
_cell.length_c   1.000
_cell.angle_alpha   90.00
_cell.angle_beta   90.00
_cell.angle_gamma   90.00
#
_symmetry.space_group_name_H-M   'P 1'
#
loop_
_entity.id
_entity.type
_entity.pdbx_description
1 polymer ?
#
loop_
_entity_poly.entity_id
_entity_poly.type
_entity_poly.pdbx_seq_one_letter_code
_entity_poly.pdbx_strand_id
1 'polypeptide(L)'
;MNLRRAAIFISAALAAAVLAYAQTTLPNGLTQLGNVVMMQPIPDGSTDTGYTADRERRPSPVHTLSAADHDIYSRAMDAADRGDWLGAKGIASQGHDATATRIITWRYLLDKNSGASFAEIDNFLKNNPNWPLRDTLLSRAETAMDPTMTPQAIIAWYGTRTPLTGLGMVRLGDALIAAGRMDAGRAMVQR
;
A
#
# COMPACT_ATOMS: atom_id res chain seq x y z
N MET A 1 -37.52 29.36 82.61
CA MET A 1 -36.12 28.91 82.78
C MET A 1 -36.11 27.38 82.81
N ASN A 2 -36.30 26.75 81.64
CA ASN A 2 -35.30 26.14 80.74
C ASN A 2 -35.15 24.64 81.06
N LEU A 3 -36.15 23.82 80.69
CA LEU A 3 -36.29 23.04 79.43
C LEU A 3 -35.23 21.94 79.27
N ARG A 4 -35.54 20.68 78.94
CA ARG A 4 -36.81 19.92 78.86
C ARG A 4 -36.46 18.41 78.77
N ARG A 5 -36.95 17.68 79.77
CA ARG A 5 -37.44 16.28 79.85
C ARG A 5 -36.90 15.20 78.89
N ALA A 6 -36.34 14.19 79.55
CA ALA A 6 -36.02 12.85 79.07
C ALA A 6 -37.25 11.94 78.90
N ALA A 7 -36.97 10.85 78.19
CA ALA A 7 -37.83 9.83 77.60
C ALA A 7 -38.56 8.89 78.59
N ILE A 8 -39.31 7.96 77.96
CA ILE A 8 -39.47 6.52 78.27
C ILE A 8 -40.95 6.14 78.37
N PHE A 9 -41.39 5.19 77.54
CA PHE A 9 -42.31 4.09 77.89
C PHE A 9 -42.05 2.96 76.86
N ILE A 10 -41.39 1.85 77.20
CA ILE A 10 -41.92 0.56 77.73
C ILE A 10 -43.04 0.04 76.79
N SER A 11 -42.95 -1.10 76.08
CA SER A 11 -43.09 -2.45 76.65
C SER A 11 -43.04 -3.56 75.57
N ALA A 12 -42.47 -4.70 75.96
CA ALA A 12 -42.89 -6.10 75.77
C ALA A 12 -43.52 -6.59 74.45
N ALA A 13 -42.99 -7.70 73.91
CA ALA A 13 -43.72 -8.60 73.04
C ALA A 13 -43.43 -10.09 73.34
N LEU A 14 -44.52 -10.85 73.37
CA LEU A 14 -44.69 -12.28 73.62
C LEU A 14 -43.94 -13.19 72.62
N ALA A 15 -43.58 -14.38 73.09
CA ALA A 15 -43.03 -15.49 72.32
C ALA A 15 -44.10 -16.24 71.49
N ALA A 16 -43.78 -16.64 70.25
CA ALA A 16 -44.36 -17.83 69.61
C ALA A 16 -43.59 -18.27 68.34
N ALA A 17 -43.27 -19.56 68.30
CA ALA A 17 -43.02 -20.43 67.15
C ALA A 17 -41.88 -20.08 66.16
N VAL A 18 -40.71 -20.70 66.37
CA VAL A 18 -39.68 -20.85 65.33
C VAL A 18 -40.04 -22.06 64.47
N LEU A 19 -40.65 -21.83 63.30
CA LEU A 19 -40.63 -22.81 62.22
C LEU A 19 -39.28 -22.67 61.51
N ALA A 20 -38.42 -23.67 61.65
CA ALA A 20 -37.17 -23.77 60.92
C ALA A 20 -37.47 -24.00 59.43
N TYR A 21 -37.37 -22.94 58.63
CA TYR A 21 -37.12 -23.08 57.20
C TYR A 21 -35.62 -23.35 57.02
N ALA A 22 -35.28 -24.49 56.42
CA ALA A 22 -33.94 -24.75 55.95
C ALA A 22 -33.56 -23.63 54.97
N GLN A 23 -32.65 -22.75 55.36
CA GLN A 23 -32.03 -21.81 54.44
C GLN A 23 -31.07 -22.62 53.57
N THR A 24 -31.49 -23.00 52.37
CA THR A 24 -30.58 -23.44 51.32
C THR A 24 -29.67 -22.26 51.01
N THR A 25 -28.45 -22.28 51.54
CA THR A 25 -27.43 -21.29 51.22
C THR A 25 -27.10 -21.40 49.74
N LEU A 26 -27.31 -20.30 49.01
CA LEU A 26 -27.06 -20.24 47.58
C LEU A 26 -25.55 -20.42 47.29
N PRO A 27 -25.17 -21.12 46.21
CA PRO A 27 -23.79 -21.19 45.75
C PRO A 27 -23.18 -19.80 45.51
N ASN A 28 -21.86 -19.71 45.63
CA ASN A 28 -21.12 -18.46 45.39
C ASN A 28 -21.44 -17.89 44.00
N GLY A 29 -21.72 -16.58 43.94
CA GLY A 29 -22.06 -15.87 42.70
C GLY A 29 -23.57 -15.76 42.41
N LEU A 30 -24.45 -16.26 43.30
CA LEU A 30 -25.90 -16.07 43.22
C LEU A 30 -26.41 -15.21 44.39
N THR A 31 -27.41 -14.37 44.13
CA THR A 31 -28.08 -13.49 45.11
C THR A 31 -29.59 -13.61 44.95
N GLN A 32 -30.36 -13.57 46.05
CA GLN A 32 -31.82 -13.70 46.01
C GLN A 32 -32.51 -12.41 46.46
N LEU A 33 -33.44 -11.91 45.64
CA LEU A 33 -34.32 -10.79 45.94
C LEU A 33 -35.76 -11.30 45.90
N GLY A 34 -36.33 -11.54 47.09
CA GLY A 34 -37.65 -12.17 47.22
C GLY A 34 -37.63 -13.63 46.73
N ASN A 35 -38.45 -13.96 45.72
CA ASN A 35 -38.63 -15.33 45.23
C ASN A 35 -37.71 -15.67 44.05
N VAL A 36 -36.84 -14.74 43.64
CA VAL A 36 -36.03 -14.84 42.42
C VAL A 36 -34.56 -14.90 42.79
N VAL A 37 -33.88 -15.91 42.26
CA VAL A 37 -32.43 -16.10 42.38
C VAL A 37 -31.77 -15.52 41.12
N MET A 38 -30.90 -14.53 41.32
CA MET A 38 -30.16 -13.81 40.28
C MET A 38 -28.67 -14.13 40.41
N MET A 39 -27.96 -14.20 39.29
CA MET A 39 -26.50 -14.22 39.30
C MET A 39 -25.97 -12.83 39.68
N GLN A 40 -24.89 -12.75 40.44
CA GLN A 40 -24.21 -11.48 40.68
C GLN A 40 -23.68 -10.93 39.36
N PRO A 41 -23.79 -9.62 39.09
CA PRO A 41 -23.09 -8.99 37.99
C PRO A 41 -21.59 -9.24 38.16
N ILE A 42 -20.95 -9.80 37.15
CA ILE A 42 -19.48 -9.87 37.11
C ILE A 42 -19.01 -8.42 36.99
N PRO A 43 -18.19 -7.90 37.92
CA PRO A 43 -17.59 -6.59 37.76
C PRO A 43 -16.73 -6.61 36.51
N ASP A 44 -17.17 -5.89 35.49
CA ASP A 44 -16.37 -5.55 34.34
C ASP A 44 -15.29 -4.57 34.80
N GLY A 45 -14.16 -5.11 35.26
CA GLY A 45 -12.95 -4.33 35.50
C GLY A 45 -12.37 -3.69 34.21
N SER A 46 -13.14 -3.65 33.12
CA SER A 46 -12.80 -2.95 31.90
C SER A 46 -12.95 -1.45 32.13
N THR A 47 -11.83 -0.75 32.12
CA THR A 47 -11.77 0.69 31.88
C THR A 47 -12.07 1.04 30.41
N ASP A 48 -12.70 0.13 29.66
CA ASP A 48 -12.92 0.28 28.24
C ASP A 48 -14.11 1.22 28.01
N THR A 49 -13.80 2.47 27.68
CA THR A 49 -14.75 3.55 27.43
C THR A 49 -15.51 3.41 26.09
N GLY A 50 -15.68 2.19 25.60
CA GLY A 50 -16.26 1.88 24.29
C GLY A 50 -15.33 2.21 23.11
N TYR A 51 -15.87 2.06 21.90
CA TYR A 51 -15.16 2.26 20.64
C TYR A 51 -14.58 3.68 20.53
N THR A 52 -13.25 3.79 20.62
CA THR A 52 -12.54 5.02 20.29
C THR A 52 -12.08 4.93 18.82
N ALA A 53 -12.69 5.74 17.96
CA ALA A 53 -12.47 5.71 16.50
C ALA A 53 -11.03 6.04 16.07
N ASP A 54 -10.23 6.58 16.99
CA ASP A 54 -8.82 6.92 16.81
C ASP A 54 -7.92 5.67 16.70
N ARG A 55 -8.26 4.56 17.36
CA ARG A 55 -7.41 3.35 17.40
C ARG A 55 -7.48 2.50 16.13
N GLU A 56 -8.58 2.60 15.37
CA GLU A 56 -8.77 1.86 14.10
C GLU A 56 -8.41 2.69 12.87
N ARG A 57 -8.12 3.99 13.02
CA ARG A 57 -7.75 4.86 11.90
C ARG A 57 -6.30 4.56 11.51
N ARG A 58 -6.08 3.44 10.82
CA ARG A 58 -4.85 3.23 10.06
C ARG A 58 -4.72 4.42 9.11
N PRO A 59 -3.75 5.33 9.28
CA PRO A 59 -3.55 6.39 8.32
C PRO A 59 -3.34 5.70 6.97
N SER A 60 -4.27 5.91 6.04
CA SER A 60 -4.05 5.45 4.67
C SER A 60 -2.79 6.17 4.19
N PRO A 61 -1.75 5.45 3.71
CA PRO A 61 -0.54 6.08 3.19
C PRO A 61 -0.83 6.66 1.81
N VAL A 62 -1.86 7.51 1.71
CA VAL A 62 -2.17 8.25 0.49
C VAL A 62 -1.09 9.31 0.39
N HIS A 63 -0.16 9.07 -0.51
CA HIS A 63 0.79 10.08 -0.90
C HIS A 63 0.01 11.19 -1.61
N THR A 64 -0.06 12.35 -0.97
CA THR A 64 -0.66 13.54 -1.56
C THR A 64 0.46 14.49 -1.96
N LEU A 65 0.29 15.15 -3.11
CA LEU A 65 1.22 16.19 -3.55
C LEU A 65 0.95 17.48 -2.76
N SER A 66 2.01 18.27 -2.54
CA SER A 66 1.83 19.65 -2.10
C SER A 66 1.04 20.43 -3.15
N ALA A 67 0.36 21.52 -2.76
CA ALA A 67 -0.38 22.35 -3.72
C ALA A 67 0.53 22.91 -4.83
N ALA A 68 1.78 23.24 -4.49
CA ALA A 68 2.77 23.71 -5.45
C ALA A 68 3.22 22.61 -6.43
N ASP A 69 3.54 21.42 -5.92
CA ASP A 69 3.91 20.28 -6.78
C ASP A 69 2.74 19.86 -7.66
N HIS A 70 1.52 19.87 -7.13
CA HIS A 70 0.31 19.57 -7.90
C HIS A 70 0.19 20.47 -9.14
N ASP A 71 0.36 21.79 -9.00
CA ASP A 71 0.36 22.72 -10.14
C ASP A 71 1.49 22.42 -11.14
N ILE A 72 2.72 22.21 -10.64
CA ILE A 72 3.89 21.91 -11.47
C ILE A 72 3.65 20.66 -12.31
N TYR A 73 3.25 19.55 -11.68
CA TYR A 73 3.05 18.29 -12.39
C TYR A 73 1.80 18.29 -13.27
N SER A 74 0.76 19.06 -12.93
CA SER A 74 -0.39 19.26 -13.83
C SER A 74 0.05 19.93 -15.13
N ARG A 75 0.82 21.03 -15.04
CA ARG A 75 1.37 21.71 -16.24
C ARG A 75 2.35 20.82 -17.02
N ALA A 76 3.15 20.01 -16.33
CA ALA A 76 4.05 19.06 -16.97
C ALA A 76 3.26 17.98 -17.74
N MET A 77 2.14 17.49 -17.17
CA MET A 77 1.24 16.55 -17.85
C MET A 77 0.61 17.19 -19.08
N ASP A 78 0.12 18.43 -18.97
CA ASP A 78 -0.46 19.15 -20.12
C ASP A 78 0.55 19.31 -21.26
N ALA A 79 1.81 19.60 -20.94
CA ALA A 79 2.88 19.66 -21.93
C ALA A 79 3.16 18.30 -22.57
N ALA A 80 3.21 17.24 -21.75
CA ALA A 80 3.38 15.86 -22.22
C ALA A 80 2.23 15.41 -23.12
N ASP A 81 0.99 15.80 -22.82
CA ASP A 81 -0.20 15.48 -23.63
C ASP A 81 -0.16 16.12 -25.02
N ARG A 82 0.53 17.25 -25.15
CA ARG A 82 0.81 17.91 -26.44
C ARG A 82 2.05 17.36 -27.15
N GLY A 83 2.74 16.38 -26.56
CA GLY A 83 4.02 15.84 -27.06
C GLY A 83 5.22 16.77 -26.85
N ASP A 84 5.07 17.87 -26.08
CA ASP A 84 6.18 18.75 -25.71
C ASP A 84 6.97 18.14 -24.56
N TRP A 85 7.79 17.14 -24.90
CA TRP A 85 8.56 16.39 -23.92
C TRP A 85 9.70 17.19 -23.31
N LEU A 86 10.27 18.15 -24.03
CA LEU A 86 11.30 19.03 -23.50
C LEU A 86 10.70 19.97 -22.44
N GLY A 87 9.57 20.60 -22.75
CA GLY A 87 8.82 21.43 -21.81
C GLY A 87 8.31 20.62 -20.61
N ALA A 88 7.73 19.44 -20.85
CA ALA A 88 7.23 18.58 -19.78
C ALA A 88 8.32 18.21 -18.76
N LYS A 89 9.51 17.77 -19.25
CA LYS A 89 10.64 17.43 -18.38
C LYS A 89 11.18 18.67 -17.65
N GLY A 90 11.29 19.82 -18.33
CA GLY A 90 11.76 21.07 -17.73
C GLY A 90 10.82 21.66 -16.68
N ILE A 91 9.52 21.45 -16.81
CA ILE A 91 8.54 21.80 -15.77
C ILE A 91 8.65 20.80 -14.61
N ALA A 92 8.64 19.50 -14.90
CA ALA A 92 8.70 18.45 -13.88
C ALA A 92 9.96 18.53 -13.00
N SER A 93 11.09 18.98 -13.53
CA SER A 93 12.33 19.17 -12.76
C SER A 93 12.26 20.28 -11.70
N GLN A 94 11.21 21.11 -11.71
CA GLN A 94 10.98 22.15 -10.70
C GLN A 94 10.23 21.62 -9.48
N GLY A 95 9.58 20.46 -9.61
CA GLY A 95 8.86 19.81 -8.53
C GLY A 95 9.77 18.99 -7.61
N HIS A 96 9.29 18.71 -6.40
CA HIS A 96 10.07 18.02 -5.37
C HIS A 96 9.67 16.55 -5.19
N ASP A 97 8.58 16.12 -5.82
CA ASP A 97 8.07 14.75 -5.68
C ASP A 97 8.74 13.78 -6.66
N ALA A 98 9.57 12.88 -6.12
CA ALA A 98 10.31 11.93 -6.92
C ALA A 98 9.41 10.94 -7.69
N THR A 99 8.22 10.63 -7.17
CA THR A 99 7.28 9.72 -7.82
C THR A 99 6.62 10.41 -9.01
N ALA A 100 6.15 11.65 -8.83
CA ALA A 100 5.54 12.42 -9.90
C ALA A 100 6.53 12.73 -11.05
N THR A 101 7.77 13.11 -10.73
CA THR A 101 8.83 13.27 -11.74
C THR A 101 9.08 11.97 -12.52
N ARG A 102 9.00 10.82 -11.83
CA ARG A 102 9.16 9.52 -12.45
C ARG A 102 8.01 9.15 -13.38
N ILE A 103 6.78 9.54 -13.06
CA ILE A 103 5.63 9.34 -13.94
C ILE A 103 5.80 10.13 -15.25
N ILE A 104 6.25 11.39 -15.17
CA ILE A 104 6.55 12.20 -16.37
C ILE A 104 7.63 11.53 -17.23
N THR A 105 8.73 11.11 -16.60
CA THR A 105 9.80 10.38 -17.29
C THR A 105 9.27 9.09 -17.92
N TRP A 106 8.47 8.31 -17.20
CA TRP A 106 7.87 7.09 -17.71
C TRP A 106 7.00 7.33 -18.95
N ARG A 107 6.15 8.36 -18.93
CA ARG A 107 5.33 8.74 -20.09
C ARG A 107 6.19 9.12 -21.29
N TYR A 108 7.26 9.89 -21.07
CA TYR A 108 8.24 10.23 -22.10
C TYR A 108 8.84 8.98 -22.76
N LEU A 109 9.20 7.96 -21.98
CA LEU A 109 9.80 6.73 -22.51
C LEU A 109 8.79 5.82 -23.24
N LEU A 110 7.52 5.86 -22.83
CA LEU A 110 6.45 5.12 -23.48
C LEU A 110 6.07 5.68 -24.85
N ASP A 111 6.14 7.00 -25.03
CA ASP A 111 5.82 7.61 -26.32
C ASP A 111 6.88 7.25 -27.37
N LYS A 112 6.41 6.77 -28.52
CA LYS A 112 7.25 6.41 -29.66
C LYS A 112 7.93 7.59 -30.33
N ASN A 113 7.31 8.77 -30.26
CA ASN A 113 7.73 9.99 -30.93
C ASN A 113 8.52 10.93 -30.01
N SER A 114 8.81 10.52 -28.77
CA SER A 114 9.46 11.38 -27.79
C SER A 114 10.93 11.68 -28.06
N GLY A 115 11.58 10.88 -28.90
CA GLY A 115 13.03 10.93 -29.09
C GLY A 115 13.83 10.26 -27.97
N ALA A 116 13.18 9.51 -27.07
CA ALA A 116 13.87 8.74 -26.04
C ALA A 116 14.91 7.78 -26.61
N SER A 117 16.14 7.89 -26.11
CA SER A 117 17.25 7.02 -26.48
C SER A 117 17.15 5.65 -25.79
N PHE A 118 17.81 4.66 -26.38
CA PHE A 118 17.98 3.34 -25.74
C PHE A 118 18.54 3.45 -24.31
N ALA A 119 19.55 4.29 -24.11
CA ALA A 119 20.20 4.47 -22.81
C ALA A 119 19.23 5.03 -21.75
N GLU A 120 18.37 5.98 -22.10
CA GLU A 120 17.35 6.51 -21.19
C GLU A 120 16.35 5.41 -20.79
N ILE A 121 15.88 4.62 -21.75
CA ILE A 121 14.92 3.53 -21.49
C ILE A 121 15.57 2.43 -20.64
N ASP A 122 16.78 1.99 -20.99
CA ASP A 122 17.53 0.96 -20.27
C ASP A 122 17.83 1.39 -18.82
N ASN A 123 18.25 2.64 -18.61
CA ASN A 123 18.50 3.17 -17.28
C ASN A 123 17.20 3.18 -16.44
N PHE A 124 16.08 3.59 -17.03
CA PHE A 124 14.79 3.56 -16.33
C PHE A 124 14.37 2.13 -15.95
N LEU A 125 14.52 1.17 -16.87
CA LEU A 125 14.20 -0.24 -16.65
C LEU A 125 15.05 -0.89 -15.56
N LYS A 126 16.32 -0.49 -15.42
CA LYS A 126 17.24 -0.95 -14.37
C LYS A 126 16.87 -0.38 -13.01
N ASN A 127 16.58 0.92 -12.95
CA ASN A 127 16.30 1.60 -11.69
C ASN A 127 14.88 1.35 -11.17
N ASN A 128 13.96 0.90 -12.04
CA ASN A 128 12.55 0.69 -11.70
C ASN A 128 12.06 -0.70 -12.16
N PRO A 129 12.51 -1.79 -11.53
CA PRO A 129 12.22 -3.15 -11.97
C PRO A 129 10.72 -3.49 -12.01
N ASN A 130 9.93 -2.93 -11.09
CA ASN A 130 8.51 -3.25 -10.92
C ASN A 130 7.57 -2.16 -11.46
N TRP A 131 8.09 -1.27 -12.32
CA TRP A 131 7.28 -0.18 -12.85
C TRP A 131 6.26 -0.68 -13.87
N PRO A 132 5.06 -0.07 -13.95
CA PRO A 132 4.04 -0.45 -14.93
C PRO A 132 4.53 -0.41 -16.38
N LEU A 133 3.91 -1.26 -17.22
CA LEU A 133 4.17 -1.35 -18.67
C LEU A 133 5.64 -1.62 -19.00
N ARG A 134 6.31 -2.43 -18.19
CA ARG A 134 7.70 -2.83 -18.38
C ARG A 134 7.95 -3.47 -19.75
N ASP A 135 7.06 -4.35 -20.22
CA ASP A 135 7.21 -5.03 -21.51
C ASP A 135 7.10 -4.07 -22.69
N THR A 136 6.29 -3.02 -22.55
CA THR A 136 6.23 -1.92 -23.53
C THR A 136 7.56 -1.18 -23.57
N LEU A 137 8.13 -0.83 -22.42
CA LEU A 137 9.45 -0.18 -22.37
C LEU A 137 10.56 -1.08 -22.89
N LEU A 138 10.52 -2.39 -22.62
CA LEU A 138 11.46 -3.34 -23.21
C LEU A 138 11.35 -3.34 -24.74
N SER A 139 10.14 -3.45 -25.29
CA SER A 139 9.90 -3.37 -26.73
C SER A 139 10.38 -2.05 -27.35
N ARG A 140 10.18 -0.93 -26.63
CA ARG A 140 10.71 0.39 -27.00
C ARG A 140 12.23 0.40 -27.01
N ALA A 141 12.89 -0.20 -26.01
CA ALA A 141 14.34 -0.31 -25.94
C ALA A 141 14.88 -1.15 -27.11
N GLU A 142 14.25 -2.28 -27.45
CA GLU A 142 14.66 -3.10 -28.61
C GLU A 142 14.65 -2.30 -29.92
N THR A 143 13.63 -1.45 -30.08
CA THR A 143 13.48 -0.57 -31.24
C THR A 143 14.50 0.57 -31.24
N ALA A 144 14.74 1.17 -30.06
CA ALA A 144 15.64 2.31 -29.90
C ALA A 144 17.12 1.91 -29.85
N MET A 145 17.44 0.61 -29.73
CA MET A 145 18.81 0.12 -29.61
C MET A 145 19.67 0.59 -30.78
N ASP A 146 20.85 1.11 -30.46
CA ASP A 146 21.74 1.77 -31.42
C ASP A 146 22.30 0.73 -32.43
N PRO A 147 22.18 0.97 -33.75
CA PRO A 147 22.73 0.08 -34.78
C PRO A 147 24.24 -0.17 -34.68
N THR A 148 24.99 0.69 -33.99
CA THR A 148 26.45 0.60 -33.81
C THR A 148 26.88 -0.23 -32.60
N MET A 149 25.94 -0.72 -31.79
CA MET A 149 26.27 -1.56 -30.63
C MET A 149 26.99 -2.83 -31.04
N THR A 150 28.02 -3.21 -30.28
CA THR A 150 28.77 -4.43 -30.54
C THR A 150 27.91 -5.68 -30.28
N PRO A 151 28.14 -6.79 -30.99
CA PRO A 151 27.43 -8.04 -30.75
C PRO A 151 27.44 -8.47 -29.28
N GLN A 152 28.57 -8.32 -28.61
CA GLN A 152 28.72 -8.65 -27.19
C GLN A 152 27.86 -7.76 -26.29
N ALA A 153 27.75 -6.46 -26.60
CA ALA A 153 26.89 -5.54 -25.85
C ALA A 153 25.40 -5.89 -26.02
N ILE A 154 24.98 -6.26 -27.23
CA ILE A 154 23.60 -6.70 -27.52
C ILE A 154 23.28 -7.98 -26.72
N ILE A 155 24.15 -8.99 -26.80
CA ILE A 155 23.98 -10.25 -26.06
C ILE A 155 23.93 -9.99 -24.55
N ALA A 156 24.82 -9.15 -24.03
CA ALA A 156 24.85 -8.80 -22.61
C ALA A 156 23.60 -8.04 -22.17
N TRP A 157 23.09 -7.15 -23.01
CA TRP A 157 21.86 -6.41 -22.70
C TRP A 157 20.64 -7.33 -22.68
N TYR A 158 20.50 -8.28 -23.60
CA TYR A 158 19.42 -9.26 -23.50
C TYR A 158 19.61 -10.18 -22.29
N GLY A 159 20.84 -10.64 -22.03
CA GLY A 159 21.15 -11.54 -20.93
C GLY A 159 20.32 -12.81 -21.02
N THR A 160 19.43 -13.03 -20.06
CA THR A 160 18.48 -14.17 -20.03
C THR A 160 17.11 -13.84 -20.62
N ARG A 161 16.86 -12.58 -21.00
CA ARG A 161 15.57 -12.15 -21.55
C ARG A 161 15.43 -12.60 -23.01
N THR A 162 14.23 -13.06 -23.35
CA THR A 162 13.85 -13.28 -24.75
C THR A 162 13.37 -11.96 -25.36
N PRO A 163 13.71 -11.65 -26.61
CA PRO A 163 13.19 -10.47 -27.28
C PRO A 163 11.66 -10.49 -27.39
N LEU A 164 11.05 -9.31 -27.28
CA LEU A 164 9.60 -9.11 -27.37
C LEU A 164 9.14 -8.73 -28.77
N THR A 165 10.06 -8.24 -29.61
CA THR A 165 9.78 -7.81 -30.99
C THR A 165 10.54 -8.64 -32.01
N GLY A 166 10.01 -8.71 -33.24
CA GLY A 166 10.72 -9.36 -34.36
C GLY A 166 12.06 -8.70 -34.67
N LEU A 167 12.15 -7.37 -34.57
CA LEU A 167 13.41 -6.64 -34.72
C LEU A 167 14.43 -7.06 -33.65
N GLY A 168 13.97 -7.22 -32.40
CA GLY A 168 14.80 -7.72 -31.31
C GLY A 168 15.28 -9.15 -31.53
N MET A 169 14.44 -10.03 -32.05
CA MET A 169 14.81 -11.40 -32.41
C MET A 169 15.91 -11.43 -33.48
N VAL A 170 15.76 -10.63 -34.54
CA VAL A 170 16.77 -10.50 -35.60
C VAL A 170 18.08 -9.95 -35.03
N ARG A 171 18.03 -8.84 -34.28
CA ARG A 171 19.23 -8.22 -33.70
C ARG A 171 19.98 -9.14 -32.76
N LEU A 172 19.28 -9.85 -31.88
CA LEU A 172 19.91 -10.83 -31.00
C LEU A 172 20.46 -12.03 -31.80
N GLY A 173 19.73 -12.49 -32.81
CA GLY A 173 20.15 -13.56 -33.71
C GLY A 173 21.46 -13.23 -34.42
N ASP A 174 21.54 -12.06 -35.04
CA ASP A 174 22.73 -11.55 -35.74
C ASP A 174 23.91 -11.40 -34.77
N ALA A 175 23.66 -10.84 -33.58
CA ALA A 175 24.69 -10.70 -32.55
C ALA A 175 25.23 -12.06 -32.09
N LEU A 176 24.37 -13.07 -31.89
CA LEU A 176 24.77 -14.43 -31.53
C LEU A 176 25.59 -15.10 -32.63
N ILE A 177 25.20 -14.95 -33.90
CA ILE A 177 25.94 -15.45 -35.06
C ILE A 177 27.33 -14.82 -35.11
N ALA A 178 27.41 -13.49 -34.97
CA ALA A 178 28.68 -12.76 -34.97
C ALA A 178 29.59 -13.15 -33.78
N ALA A 179 29.01 -13.60 -32.66
CA ALA A 179 29.74 -14.14 -31.52
C ALA A 179 30.08 -15.64 -31.63
N GLY A 180 29.86 -16.27 -32.79
CA GLY A 180 30.15 -17.68 -33.04
C GLY A 180 29.10 -18.67 -32.51
N ARG A 181 27.97 -18.19 -31.97
CA ARG A 181 26.87 -19.00 -31.43
C ARG A 181 25.80 -19.26 -32.51
N MET A 182 26.21 -19.94 -33.58
CA MET A 182 25.43 -20.11 -34.81
C MET A 182 24.04 -20.71 -34.58
N ASP A 183 23.94 -21.82 -33.85
CA ASP A 183 22.67 -22.53 -33.64
C ASP A 183 21.68 -21.69 -32.83
N ALA A 184 22.17 -21.03 -31.77
CA ALA A 184 21.37 -20.14 -30.95
C ALA A 184 20.87 -18.93 -31.74
N GLY A 185 21.71 -18.35 -32.60
CA GLY A 185 21.32 -17.21 -33.43
C GLY A 185 20.30 -17.58 -34.49
N ARG A 186 20.47 -18.71 -35.19
CA ARG A 186 19.49 -19.23 -36.17
C ARG A 186 18.12 -19.49 -35.54
N ALA A 187 18.10 -20.05 -34.33
CA ALA A 187 16.86 -20.29 -33.60
C ALA A 187 16.08 -19.00 -33.26
N MET A 188 16.74 -17.85 -33.16
CA MET A 188 16.07 -16.56 -32.95
C MET A 188 15.42 -16.03 -34.24
N VAL A 189 16.07 -16.17 -35.39
CA VAL A 189 15.60 -15.60 -36.67
C VAL A 189 14.45 -16.41 -37.30
N GLN A 190 14.33 -17.69 -36.96
CA GLN A 190 13.33 -18.60 -37.55
C GLN A 190 11.96 -18.61 -36.85
N ARG A 191 11.76 -17.81 -35.80
CA ARG A 191 10.49 -17.69 -35.06
C ARG A 191 9.58 -16.63 -35.64
#